data_AF-A0AAE1AFY5-F1
#
_entry.id   AF-A0AAE1AFY5-F1
#
_cell.length_a   1.000
_cell.length_b   1.000
_cell.length_c   1.000
_cell.angle_alpha   90.00
_cell.angle_beta   90.00
_cell.angle_gamma   90.00
#
_symmetry.space_group_name_H-M   'P 1'
#
loop_
_entity.id
_entity.type
_entity.pdbx_description
1 polymer ?
#
loop_
_entity_poly.entity_id
_entity_poly.type
_entity_poly.pdbx_seq_one_letter_code
_entity_poly.pdbx_strand_id
1 'polypeptide(L)'
;MVLATIVSSYSVPLVLVALCWLVNSFIRYVKSQHRVFALLDIPGPQPSFLFGNALEFGKMFPLDLYTAWSKKYGSIFGYYEGLQPSVVVTCPELAHEILVKKFKNFSSRPNHAPFLWEREERSLQNSNGLLWKHQRQAVTGGMSGRCIREMFPVVQSITDDLLDEIERAMLASPQGFRVDELMERFSVKVITEATLGYQSNAFSDEENVILRYMQAAHDSASAENLATGLARLFPSLTNVLKPLDQKHKYWARILSKVATNFVHLTQANSHACCPVMRSLFAHSSPYPDIFATMSKGEQVVDEKPQFSSAESSDDTHRKGKEEQVSPQEDMNEMMIHPEVKRPEVFQASESLHSKITKTESSHRREPVKSATSAISGQGSNSPVFNEQDIVDQVMGLLAAGLGPLAVAMTFVIYCLAVHEDEQERVCREINDIILNTDTVSLEELKRMKGLERFIFESMRMFPVAPGVSRECVEDCVISGHKFIRGMVVRVMSGVMYRQEENFVEFQKFNPDRFKQDYKKHAWMPFGHGPRKCVADRLATMVFKLCTVRILQRFQVCRTTSTQIPLQLALRPFLVPRDGVNIKFVLKGKE
;
A
#
# COMPACT_ATOMS: atom_id res chain seq x y z
N MET A 1 27.95 -21.84 56.19
CA MET A 1 26.62 -22.46 56.04
C MET A 1 25.49 -21.51 56.43
N VAL A 2 25.30 -21.18 57.72
CA VAL A 2 24.14 -20.43 58.25
C VAL A 2 23.77 -19.16 57.45
N LEU A 3 24.75 -18.32 57.08
CA LEU A 3 24.51 -17.12 56.27
C LEU A 3 23.90 -17.41 54.89
N ALA A 4 24.31 -18.51 54.22
CA ALA A 4 23.73 -18.89 52.93
C ALA A 4 22.27 -19.36 53.07
N THR A 5 21.96 -20.09 54.15
CA THR A 5 20.59 -20.54 54.48
C THR A 5 19.67 -19.36 54.84
N ILE A 6 20.20 -18.34 55.52
CA ILE A 6 19.47 -17.10 55.80
C ILE A 6 19.20 -16.33 54.51
N VAL A 7 20.21 -16.13 53.65
CA VAL A 7 20.05 -15.45 52.37
C VAL A 7 19.06 -16.18 51.46
N SER A 8 19.04 -17.51 51.43
CA SER A 8 18.04 -18.27 50.66
C SER A 8 16.62 -18.24 51.26
N SER A 9 16.49 -18.04 52.57
CA SER A 9 15.19 -17.97 53.25
C SER A 9 14.48 -16.63 53.05
N TYR A 10 15.23 -15.53 52.96
CA TYR A 10 14.67 -14.18 52.76
C TYR A 10 14.61 -13.76 51.28
N SER A 11 15.36 -14.39 50.37
CA SER A 11 15.32 -14.06 48.94
C SER A 11 13.97 -14.36 48.29
N VAL A 12 13.34 -15.50 48.61
CA VAL A 12 12.05 -15.89 48.02
C VAL A 12 10.91 -14.92 48.41
N PRO A 13 10.70 -14.55 49.69
CA PRO A 13 9.73 -13.52 50.05
C PRO A 13 9.99 -12.16 49.39
N LEU A 14 11.26 -11.73 49.30
CA LEU A 14 11.61 -10.46 48.65
C LEU A 14 11.31 -10.47 47.15
N VAL A 15 11.59 -11.57 46.45
CA VAL A 15 11.24 -11.75 45.03
C VAL A 15 9.71 -11.73 44.85
N LEU A 16 8.95 -12.38 45.73
CA LEU A 16 7.48 -12.36 45.68
C LEU A 16 6.91 -10.96 45.94
N VAL A 17 7.45 -10.21 46.91
CA VAL A 17 7.03 -8.81 47.16
C VAL A 17 7.37 -7.91 45.96
N ALA A 18 8.55 -8.06 45.37
CA ALA A 18 8.94 -7.33 44.17
C ALA A 18 8.02 -7.66 42.97
N LEU A 19 7.69 -8.94 42.77
CA LEU A 19 6.76 -9.38 41.73
C LEU A 19 5.35 -8.81 41.97
N CYS A 20 4.84 -8.86 43.19
CA CYS A 20 3.54 -8.27 43.55
C CYS A 20 3.53 -6.75 43.33
N TRP A 21 4.62 -6.06 43.67
CA TRP A 21 4.76 -4.62 43.42
C TRP A 21 4.81 -4.30 41.93
N LEU A 22 5.55 -5.07 41.13
CA LEU A 22 5.59 -4.94 39.66
C LEU A 22 4.21 -5.17 39.04
N VAL A 23 3.52 -6.25 39.42
CA VAL A 23 2.16 -6.57 38.94
C VAL A 23 1.16 -5.47 39.31
N ASN A 24 1.15 -5.00 40.56
CA ASN A 24 0.29 -3.88 40.98
C ASN A 24 0.64 -2.57 40.24
N SER A 25 1.92 -2.28 40.02
CA SER A 25 2.37 -1.10 39.28
C SER A 25 1.95 -1.18 37.80
N PHE A 26 2.05 -2.35 37.18
CA PHE A 26 1.54 -2.61 35.83
C PHE A 26 0.01 -2.49 35.75
N ILE A 27 -0.75 -3.04 36.71
CA ILE A 27 -2.21 -2.88 36.78
C ILE A 27 -2.60 -1.40 36.90
N ARG A 28 -1.88 -0.62 37.73
CA ARG A 28 -2.10 0.83 37.86
C ARG A 28 -1.77 1.58 36.58
N TYR A 29 -0.66 1.23 35.90
CA TYR A 29 -0.28 1.81 34.63
C TYR A 29 -1.33 1.57 33.55
N VAL A 30 -1.77 0.32 33.36
CA VAL A 30 -2.83 -0.06 32.40
C VAL A 30 -4.14 0.70 32.69
N LYS A 31 -4.59 0.69 33.95
CA LYS A 31 -5.78 1.46 34.37
C LYS A 31 -5.61 2.97 34.19
N SER A 32 -4.39 3.51 34.19
CA SER A 32 -4.13 4.92 33.91
C SER A 32 -4.28 5.23 32.41
N GLN A 33 -3.79 4.37 31.52
CA GLN A 33 -3.94 4.55 30.06
C GLN A 33 -5.42 4.50 29.65
N HIS A 34 -6.18 3.53 30.20
CA HIS A 34 -7.60 3.36 29.94
C HIS A 34 -8.52 4.45 30.54
N ARG A 35 -7.97 5.46 31.23
CA ARG A 35 -8.73 6.62 31.75
C ARG A 35 -8.63 7.86 30.88
N VAL A 36 -7.79 7.88 29.84
CA VAL A 36 -7.58 9.06 28.99
C VAL A 36 -8.88 9.67 28.46
N PHE A 37 -9.81 8.87 27.91
CA PHE A 37 -11.06 9.43 27.37
C PHE A 37 -12.03 9.93 28.45
N ALA A 38 -12.07 9.28 29.61
CA ALA A 38 -12.83 9.77 30.76
C ALA A 38 -12.28 11.10 31.33
N LEU A 39 -10.99 11.37 31.15
CA LEU A 39 -10.35 12.66 31.53
C LEU A 39 -10.52 13.75 30.46
N LEU A 40 -10.79 13.38 29.20
CA LEU A 40 -11.00 14.30 28.07
C LEU A 40 -12.48 14.56 27.76
N ASP A 41 -13.40 13.97 28.54
CA ASP A 41 -14.84 13.98 28.30
C ASP A 41 -15.22 13.49 26.88
N ILE A 42 -14.58 12.41 26.44
CA ILE A 42 -14.85 11.74 25.16
C ILE A 42 -15.58 10.41 25.45
N PRO A 43 -16.80 10.20 24.91
CA PRO A 43 -17.54 8.96 25.14
C PRO A 43 -16.92 7.78 24.37
N GLY A 44 -17.21 6.55 24.78
CA GLY A 44 -16.67 5.37 24.10
C GLY A 44 -17.01 4.02 24.74
N PRO A 45 -16.73 2.90 24.06
CA PRO A 45 -16.83 1.56 24.62
C PRO A 45 -15.81 1.34 25.75
N GLN A 46 -16.22 0.60 26.78
CA GLN A 46 -15.34 0.27 27.90
C GLN A 46 -14.23 -0.71 27.47
N PRO A 47 -12.95 -0.40 27.70
CA PRO A 47 -11.85 -1.28 27.29
C PRO A 47 -11.76 -2.53 28.18
N SER A 48 -11.41 -3.66 27.56
CA SER A 48 -10.90 -4.83 28.29
C SER A 48 -9.48 -4.58 28.77
N PHE A 49 -9.10 -5.20 29.90
CA PHE A 49 -7.90 -4.84 30.66
C PHE A 49 -6.58 -4.83 29.87
N LEU A 50 -6.28 -5.84 29.03
CA LEU A 50 -5.05 -5.84 28.23
C LEU A 50 -5.26 -5.54 26.74
N PHE A 51 -6.44 -5.86 26.19
CA PHE A 51 -6.68 -5.82 24.76
C PHE A 51 -7.43 -4.56 24.29
N GLY A 52 -7.83 -3.68 25.23
CA GLY A 52 -8.69 -2.55 24.91
C GLY A 52 -10.00 -3.06 24.30
N ASN A 53 -10.36 -2.54 23.13
CA ASN A 53 -11.54 -2.94 22.37
C ASN A 53 -11.22 -3.92 21.22
N ALA A 54 -9.98 -4.45 21.13
CA ALA A 54 -9.56 -5.33 20.03
C ALA A 54 -10.45 -6.57 19.86
N LEU A 55 -10.97 -7.12 20.97
CA LEU A 55 -11.87 -8.29 20.97
C LEU A 55 -13.25 -8.01 20.37
N GLU A 56 -13.65 -6.75 20.19
CA GLU A 56 -14.91 -6.39 19.51
C GLU A 56 -14.76 -6.50 17.98
N PHE A 57 -13.59 -6.17 17.43
CA PHE A 57 -13.28 -6.29 15.99
C PHE A 57 -13.22 -7.75 15.50
N GLY A 58 -13.07 -8.73 16.40
CA GLY A 58 -13.19 -10.15 16.07
C GLY A 58 -14.64 -10.66 16.04
N LYS A 59 -15.62 -9.87 16.51
CA LYS A 59 -17.04 -10.26 16.62
C LYS A 59 -17.94 -9.60 15.57
N MET A 60 -17.53 -8.44 15.06
CA MET A 60 -18.29 -7.64 14.12
C MET A 60 -17.34 -7.04 13.08
N PHE A 61 -17.80 -6.97 11.83
CA PHE A 61 -17.02 -6.35 10.76
C PHE A 61 -16.63 -4.91 11.14
N PRO A 62 -15.36 -4.48 10.99
CA PRO A 62 -14.89 -3.23 11.58
C PRO A 62 -15.71 -1.99 11.19
N LEU A 63 -16.17 -1.89 9.93
CA LEU A 63 -16.96 -0.74 9.49
C LEU A 63 -18.35 -0.69 10.13
N ASP A 64 -18.96 -1.85 10.37
CA ASP A 64 -20.25 -1.95 11.06
C ASP A 64 -20.11 -1.67 12.55
N LEU A 65 -19.00 -2.11 13.17
CA LEU A 65 -18.66 -1.78 14.55
C LEU A 65 -18.47 -0.28 14.76
N TYR A 66 -17.69 0.40 13.90
CA TYR A 66 -17.56 1.86 13.96
C TYR A 66 -18.91 2.57 13.71
N THR A 67 -19.77 2.02 12.85
CA THR A 67 -21.12 2.56 12.61
C THR A 67 -22.02 2.39 13.84
N ALA A 68 -21.97 1.25 14.52
CA ALA A 68 -22.71 1.00 15.76
C ALA A 68 -22.22 1.88 16.92
N TRP A 69 -20.90 2.06 17.07
CA TRP A 69 -20.33 2.98 18.05
C TRP A 69 -20.66 4.45 17.73
N SER A 70 -20.63 4.87 16.47
CA SER A 70 -21.05 6.21 16.04
C SER A 70 -22.52 6.50 16.43
N LYS A 71 -23.42 5.54 16.20
CA LYS A 71 -24.82 5.64 16.63
C LYS A 71 -25.01 5.69 18.15
N LYS A 72 -24.15 5.01 18.92
CA LYS A 72 -24.27 4.89 20.39
C LYS A 72 -23.60 6.03 21.17
N TYR A 73 -22.45 6.50 20.70
CA TYR A 73 -21.60 7.47 21.41
C TYR A 73 -21.56 8.84 20.72
N GLY A 74 -22.17 8.98 19.55
CA GLY A 74 -22.21 10.21 18.77
C GLY A 74 -21.08 10.32 17.75
N SER A 75 -20.95 11.50 17.15
CA SER A 75 -20.07 11.70 16.00
C SER A 75 -18.57 11.73 16.32
N ILE A 76 -18.19 11.77 17.59
CA ILE A 76 -16.84 11.63 18.11
C ILE A 76 -16.85 10.65 19.28
N PHE A 77 -15.95 9.67 19.27
CA PHE A 77 -15.80 8.71 20.36
C PHE A 77 -14.37 8.16 20.45
N GLY A 78 -13.96 7.71 21.63
CA GLY A 78 -12.64 7.14 21.89
C GLY A 78 -12.71 5.63 22.12
N TYR A 79 -11.74 4.88 21.61
CA TYR A 79 -11.57 3.45 21.89
C TYR A 79 -10.09 3.10 22.00
N TYR A 80 -9.78 1.92 22.55
CA TYR A 80 -8.42 1.50 22.83
C TYR A 80 -7.97 0.32 21.95
N GLU A 81 -6.81 0.45 21.33
CA GLU A 81 -6.09 -0.66 20.68
C GLU A 81 -5.03 -1.16 21.65
N GLY A 82 -5.33 -2.23 22.39
CA GLY A 82 -4.52 -2.62 23.55
C GLY A 82 -4.52 -1.52 24.62
N LEU A 83 -3.39 -0.84 24.80
CA LEU A 83 -3.25 0.32 25.69
C LEU A 83 -3.38 1.67 24.98
N GLN A 84 -3.40 1.69 23.65
CA GLN A 84 -3.29 2.92 22.88
C GLN A 84 -4.66 3.60 22.67
N PRO A 85 -4.83 4.87 23.06
CA PRO A 85 -6.04 5.63 22.76
C PRO A 85 -6.11 6.04 21.28
N SER A 86 -7.24 5.73 20.63
CA SER A 86 -7.62 6.25 19.32
C SER A 86 -8.98 6.95 19.38
N VAL A 87 -9.06 8.18 18.87
CA VAL A 87 -10.32 8.92 18.68
C VAL A 87 -10.84 8.68 17.28
N VAL A 88 -12.11 8.36 17.14
CA VAL A 88 -12.82 8.28 15.86
C VAL A 88 -13.65 9.54 15.65
N VAL A 89 -13.60 10.09 14.44
CA VAL A 89 -14.39 11.23 13.99
C VAL A 89 -15.24 10.81 12.80
N THR A 90 -16.56 10.97 12.95
CA THR A 90 -17.59 10.69 11.94
C THR A 90 -18.47 11.91 11.62
N CYS A 91 -18.11 13.10 12.12
CA CYS A 91 -18.72 14.37 11.72
C CYS A 91 -17.95 14.99 10.52
N PRO A 92 -18.62 15.31 9.39
CA PRO A 92 -18.00 15.95 8.23
C PRO A 92 -17.33 17.30 8.53
N GLU A 93 -17.97 18.14 9.35
CA GLU A 93 -17.47 19.47 9.72
C GLU A 93 -16.17 19.36 10.53
N LEU A 94 -16.16 18.52 11.58
CA LEU A 94 -14.99 18.27 12.42
C LEU A 94 -13.85 17.59 11.62
N ALA A 95 -14.19 16.68 10.72
CA ALA A 95 -13.23 16.08 9.79
C ALA A 95 -12.56 17.13 8.89
N HIS A 96 -13.33 18.10 8.38
CA HIS A 96 -12.78 19.22 7.62
C HIS A 96 -11.93 20.16 8.48
N GLU A 97 -12.31 20.41 9.74
CA GLU A 97 -11.49 21.18 10.68
C GLU A 97 -10.13 20.51 10.89
N ILE A 98 -10.11 19.21 11.19
CA ILE A 98 -8.90 18.43 11.51
C ILE A 98 -8.00 18.26 10.28
N LEU A 99 -8.57 17.82 9.15
CA LEU A 99 -7.80 17.48 7.94
C LEU A 99 -7.35 18.71 7.14
N VAL A 100 -8.04 19.86 7.29
CA VAL A 100 -7.77 21.07 6.49
C VAL A 100 -7.42 22.27 7.37
N LYS A 101 -8.37 22.80 8.15
CA LYS A 101 -8.18 24.09 8.88
C LYS A 101 -7.05 24.03 9.91
N LYS A 102 -6.93 22.90 10.61
CA LYS A 102 -5.98 22.63 11.70
C LYS A 102 -4.91 21.62 11.28
N PHE A 103 -4.64 21.50 9.97
CA PHE A 103 -3.67 20.54 9.43
C PHE A 103 -2.28 20.61 10.12
N LYS A 104 -1.84 21.77 10.61
CA LYS A 104 -0.58 21.89 11.38
C LYS A 104 -0.55 20.94 12.58
N ASN A 105 -1.61 20.94 13.39
CA ASN A 105 -1.79 20.07 14.57
C ASN A 105 -1.98 18.59 14.22
N PHE A 106 -2.38 18.27 12.98
CA PHE A 106 -2.65 16.90 12.50
C PHE A 106 -1.85 16.58 11.22
N SER A 107 -0.61 17.08 11.17
CA SER A 107 0.24 17.01 9.98
C SER A 107 0.93 15.66 9.81
N SER A 108 0.99 14.84 10.87
CA SER A 108 1.63 13.53 10.89
C SER A 108 0.65 12.38 10.67
N ARG A 109 1.15 11.27 10.11
CA ARG A 109 0.51 9.95 10.16
C ARG A 109 1.14 9.12 11.29
N PRO A 110 0.35 8.28 11.97
CA PRO A 110 0.78 7.61 13.18
C PRO A 110 1.48 6.28 12.84
N ASN A 111 2.64 5.99 13.44
CA ASN A 111 3.56 4.91 13.03
C ASN A 111 3.18 3.48 13.53
N HIS A 112 2.03 2.94 13.11
CA HIS A 112 1.36 1.77 13.75
C HIS A 112 1.35 0.45 12.96
N ALA A 113 2.08 0.35 11.86
CA ALA A 113 2.16 -0.88 11.06
C ALA A 113 3.60 -1.19 10.63
N PRO A 114 4.50 -1.51 11.58
CA PRO A 114 5.93 -1.75 11.31
C PRO A 114 6.21 -2.89 10.30
N PHE A 115 5.24 -3.78 10.08
CA PHE A 115 5.28 -4.84 9.09
C PHE A 115 4.80 -4.42 7.70
N LEU A 116 4.07 -3.31 7.58
CA LEU A 116 3.60 -2.79 6.28
C LEU A 116 4.69 -2.03 5.51
N TRP A 117 5.82 -1.68 6.14
CA TRP A 117 6.69 -0.61 5.66
C TRP A 117 8.18 -0.98 5.54
N GLU A 118 8.52 -2.27 5.42
CA GLU A 118 9.91 -2.69 5.22
C GLU A 118 10.47 -2.06 3.93
N ARG A 119 11.41 -1.11 4.07
CA ARG A 119 11.95 -0.26 2.98
C ARG A 119 10.96 0.75 2.36
N GLU A 120 9.89 1.08 3.07
CA GLU A 120 8.99 2.21 2.73
C GLU A 120 8.93 3.28 3.83
N GLU A 121 9.72 3.13 4.89
CA GLU A 121 9.68 3.98 6.10
C GLU A 121 9.87 5.48 5.78
N ARG A 122 10.64 5.80 4.72
CA ARG A 122 10.86 7.17 4.20
C ARG A 122 10.06 7.50 2.94
N SER A 123 9.08 6.69 2.53
CA SER A 123 8.21 7.03 1.39
C SER A 123 7.23 8.18 1.73
N LEU A 124 6.73 8.89 0.72
CA LEU A 124 5.69 9.92 0.85
C LEU A 124 4.46 9.48 1.64
N GLN A 125 4.14 8.18 1.62
CA GLN A 125 2.98 7.64 2.31
C GLN A 125 3.17 7.60 3.84
N ASN A 126 4.40 7.36 4.28
CA ASN A 126 4.74 6.99 5.66
C ASN A 126 5.56 8.09 6.37
N SER A 127 6.22 8.97 5.60
CA SER A 127 7.01 10.08 6.12
C SER A 127 6.16 11.18 6.79
N ASN A 128 6.84 11.96 7.63
CA ASN A 128 6.28 13.08 8.40
C ASN A 128 7.19 14.33 8.32
N GLY A 129 6.70 15.47 8.82
CA GLY A 129 7.47 16.71 8.93
C GLY A 129 7.96 17.31 7.59
N LEU A 130 9.19 17.84 7.59
CA LEU A 130 9.79 18.50 6.43
C LEU A 130 10.06 17.52 5.27
N LEU A 131 10.48 16.29 5.57
CA LEU A 131 10.71 15.25 4.56
C LEU A 131 9.43 14.97 3.77
N TRP A 132 8.31 14.76 4.48
CA TRP A 132 6.99 14.62 3.85
C TRP A 132 6.62 15.81 2.96
N LYS A 133 6.88 17.05 3.42
CA LYS A 133 6.56 18.26 2.66
C LYS A 133 7.32 18.30 1.34
N HIS A 134 8.62 18.00 1.34
CA HIS A 134 9.43 18.00 0.13
C HIS A 134 9.07 16.84 -0.82
N GLN A 135 8.85 15.64 -0.29
CA GLN A 135 8.37 14.49 -1.08
C GLN A 135 7.00 14.79 -1.70
N ARG A 136 6.11 15.46 -0.95
CA ARG A 136 4.80 15.83 -1.44
C ARG A 136 4.91 16.82 -2.60
N GLN A 137 5.79 17.80 -2.51
CA GLN A 137 6.06 18.75 -3.57
C GLN A 137 6.58 18.04 -4.84
N ALA A 138 7.59 17.19 -4.70
CA ALA A 138 8.19 16.48 -5.82
C ALA A 138 7.21 15.54 -6.54
N VAL A 139 6.50 14.67 -5.81
CA VAL A 139 5.52 13.75 -6.43
C VAL A 139 4.31 14.51 -7.00
N THR A 140 3.87 15.60 -6.36
CA THR A 140 2.77 16.43 -6.91
C THR A 140 3.17 17.11 -8.23
N GLY A 141 4.44 17.48 -8.41
CA GLY A 141 4.96 17.99 -9.69
C GLY A 141 4.76 16.99 -10.83
N GLY A 142 5.07 15.72 -10.58
CA GLY A 142 4.89 14.61 -11.54
C GLY A 142 3.43 14.19 -11.76
N MET A 143 2.52 14.61 -10.89
CA MET A 143 1.07 14.35 -10.96
C MET A 143 0.27 15.60 -11.41
N SER A 144 0.93 16.56 -12.08
CA SER A 144 0.26 17.75 -12.60
C SER A 144 -0.74 17.39 -13.73
N GLY A 145 -1.67 18.30 -14.03
CA GLY A 145 -2.61 18.11 -15.14
C GLY A 145 -1.97 18.06 -16.53
N ARG A 146 -0.71 18.51 -16.67
CA ARG A 146 0.09 18.32 -17.89
C ARG A 146 0.66 16.90 -17.94
N CYS A 147 1.23 16.44 -16.83
CA CYS A 147 1.79 15.09 -16.68
C CYS A 147 0.74 13.99 -16.89
N ILE A 148 -0.47 14.17 -16.34
CA ILE A 148 -1.57 13.21 -16.54
C ILE A 148 -2.02 13.14 -18.01
N ARG A 149 -1.94 14.24 -18.77
CA ARG A 149 -2.16 14.21 -20.24
C ARG A 149 -1.07 13.43 -20.98
N GLU A 150 0.17 13.53 -20.54
CA GLU A 150 1.31 12.78 -21.09
C GLU A 150 1.22 11.27 -20.79
N MET A 151 0.66 10.91 -19.63
CA MET A 151 0.38 9.52 -19.25
C MET A 151 -0.79 8.90 -20.03
N PHE A 152 -1.70 9.71 -20.57
CA PHE A 152 -2.98 9.23 -21.12
C PHE A 152 -2.82 8.18 -22.25
N PRO A 153 -1.95 8.34 -23.26
CA PRO A 153 -1.76 7.33 -24.30
C PRO A 153 -1.22 6.00 -23.76
N VAL A 154 -0.39 6.04 -22.71
CA VAL A 154 0.11 4.83 -22.04
C VAL A 154 -1.03 4.09 -21.35
N VAL A 155 -1.92 4.81 -20.66
CA VAL A 155 -3.12 4.23 -20.05
C VAL A 155 -4.09 3.68 -21.11
N GLN A 156 -4.20 4.31 -22.28
CA GLN A 156 -4.97 3.76 -23.41
C GLN A 156 -4.41 2.40 -23.83
N SER A 157 -3.11 2.30 -24.13
CA SER A 157 -2.48 1.03 -24.51
C SER A 157 -2.67 -0.08 -23.45
N ILE A 158 -2.49 0.23 -22.17
CA ILE A 158 -2.73 -0.72 -21.07
C ILE A 158 -4.22 -1.14 -20.99
N THR A 159 -5.13 -0.25 -21.35
CA THR A 159 -6.56 -0.55 -21.36
C THR A 159 -6.93 -1.41 -22.56
N ASP A 160 -6.31 -1.21 -23.72
CA ASP A 160 -6.53 -2.07 -24.90
C ASP A 160 -5.93 -3.47 -24.66
N ASP A 161 -4.72 -3.58 -24.05
CA ASP A 161 -4.15 -4.84 -23.55
C ASP A 161 -5.13 -5.58 -22.60
N LEU A 162 -5.81 -4.84 -21.72
CA LEU A 162 -6.82 -5.38 -20.80
C LEU A 162 -8.05 -5.92 -21.55
N LEU A 163 -8.52 -5.26 -22.61
CA LEU A 163 -9.65 -5.77 -23.38
C LEU A 163 -9.33 -7.14 -24.01
N ASP A 164 -8.12 -7.28 -24.55
CA ASP A 164 -7.68 -8.53 -25.17
C ASP A 164 -7.40 -9.63 -24.11
N GLU A 165 -7.06 -9.26 -22.87
CA GLU A 165 -7.03 -10.19 -21.73
C GLU A 165 -8.43 -10.64 -21.31
N ILE A 166 -9.41 -9.72 -21.30
CA ILE A 166 -10.82 -10.07 -21.04
C ILE A 166 -11.33 -11.07 -22.08
N GLU A 167 -11.04 -10.88 -23.38
CA GLU A 167 -11.43 -11.86 -24.41
C GLU A 167 -10.76 -13.22 -24.21
N ARG A 168 -9.47 -13.27 -23.88
CA ARG A 168 -8.76 -14.52 -23.61
C ARG A 168 -9.33 -15.24 -22.37
N ALA A 169 -9.61 -14.51 -21.30
CA ALA A 169 -10.26 -15.03 -20.10
C ALA A 169 -11.72 -15.49 -20.36
N MET A 170 -12.48 -14.80 -21.21
CA MET A 170 -13.81 -15.22 -21.65
C MET A 170 -13.79 -16.54 -22.43
N LEU A 171 -12.80 -16.74 -23.31
CA LEU A 171 -12.65 -17.98 -24.06
C LEU A 171 -12.23 -19.15 -23.15
N ALA A 172 -11.34 -18.90 -22.18
CA ALA A 172 -10.91 -19.89 -21.20
C ALA A 172 -11.98 -20.22 -20.15
N SER A 173 -12.88 -19.28 -19.83
CA SER A 173 -13.94 -19.45 -18.83
C SER A 173 -15.25 -18.76 -19.24
N PRO A 174 -16.04 -19.35 -20.17
CA PRO A 174 -17.26 -18.72 -20.72
C PRO A 174 -18.41 -18.47 -19.73
N GLN A 175 -18.33 -19.05 -18.53
CA GLN A 175 -19.29 -18.83 -17.44
C GLN A 175 -18.90 -17.66 -16.52
N GLY A 176 -17.76 -17.00 -16.80
CA GLY A 176 -17.20 -15.93 -16.00
C GLY A 176 -16.00 -16.36 -15.16
N PHE A 177 -15.24 -15.38 -14.69
CA PHE A 177 -13.95 -15.56 -14.02
C PHE A 177 -13.74 -14.51 -12.92
N ARG A 178 -12.67 -14.68 -12.14
CA ARG A 178 -12.25 -13.78 -11.06
C ARG A 178 -11.72 -12.46 -11.62
N VAL A 179 -12.55 -11.43 -11.62
CA VAL A 179 -12.15 -10.13 -12.17
C VAL A 179 -11.17 -9.39 -11.27
N ASP A 180 -11.15 -9.69 -9.98
CA ASP A 180 -10.22 -9.07 -9.03
C ASP A 180 -8.76 -9.42 -9.33
N GLU A 181 -8.45 -10.68 -9.65
CA GLU A 181 -7.12 -11.14 -10.05
C GLU A 181 -6.65 -10.45 -11.36
N LEU A 182 -7.57 -10.23 -12.30
CA LEU A 182 -7.30 -9.47 -13.52
C LEU A 182 -7.05 -7.98 -13.23
N MET A 183 -7.79 -7.38 -12.30
CA MET A 183 -7.60 -5.99 -11.90
C MET A 183 -6.30 -5.77 -11.12
N GLU A 184 -5.77 -6.76 -10.40
CA GLU A 184 -4.42 -6.71 -9.82
C GLU A 184 -3.36 -6.58 -10.92
N ARG A 185 -3.42 -7.43 -11.96
CA ARG A 185 -2.51 -7.40 -13.11
C ARG A 185 -2.59 -6.08 -13.88
N PHE A 186 -3.80 -5.60 -14.16
CA PHE A 186 -4.05 -4.28 -14.76
C PHE A 186 -3.44 -3.16 -13.93
N SER A 187 -3.63 -3.20 -12.61
CA SER A 187 -3.08 -2.19 -11.71
C SER A 187 -1.56 -2.21 -11.66
N VAL A 188 -0.90 -3.36 -11.80
CA VAL A 188 0.57 -3.42 -11.95
C VAL A 188 0.99 -2.65 -13.19
N LYS A 189 0.42 -2.94 -14.38
CA LYS A 189 0.76 -2.20 -15.61
C LYS A 189 0.49 -0.69 -15.48
N VAL A 190 -0.63 -0.26 -14.92
CA VAL A 190 -0.93 1.18 -14.73
C VAL A 190 0.12 1.88 -13.86
N ILE A 191 0.56 1.28 -12.76
CA ILE A 191 1.59 1.89 -11.92
C ILE A 191 2.97 1.79 -12.57
N THR A 192 3.37 0.62 -13.06
CA THR A 192 4.72 0.46 -13.63
C THR A 192 4.90 1.25 -14.91
N GLU A 193 3.97 1.18 -15.86
CA GLU A 193 4.17 1.76 -17.19
C GLU A 193 3.79 3.25 -17.22
N ALA A 194 2.62 3.63 -16.71
CA ALA A 194 2.19 5.03 -16.75
C ALA A 194 2.81 5.89 -15.63
N THR A 195 3.07 5.32 -14.44
CA THR A 195 3.64 6.09 -13.30
C THR A 195 5.16 5.99 -13.20
N LEU A 196 5.77 4.87 -13.62
CA LEU A 196 7.23 4.67 -13.55
C LEU A 196 7.90 4.64 -14.94
N GLY A 197 7.22 4.23 -16.01
CA GLY A 197 7.85 4.00 -17.33
C GLY A 197 8.52 2.63 -17.47
N TYR A 198 8.14 1.66 -16.62
CA TYR A 198 8.65 0.28 -16.63
C TYR A 198 7.61 -0.69 -17.20
N GLN A 199 7.97 -1.38 -18.28
CA GLN A 199 7.18 -2.46 -18.87
C GLN A 199 7.27 -3.71 -17.99
N SER A 200 6.15 -4.07 -17.36
CA SER A 200 6.11 -5.13 -16.34
C SER A 200 5.62 -6.47 -16.83
N ASN A 201 5.02 -6.54 -18.03
CA ASN A 201 4.42 -7.74 -18.62
C ASN A 201 3.41 -8.45 -17.69
N ALA A 202 2.79 -7.73 -16.75
CA ALA A 202 2.03 -8.33 -15.65
C ALA A 202 0.75 -9.08 -16.06
N PHE A 203 0.30 -8.98 -17.31
CA PHE A 203 -0.75 -9.83 -17.87
C PHE A 203 -0.25 -11.23 -18.27
N SER A 204 0.95 -11.33 -18.87
CA SER A 204 1.50 -12.59 -19.39
C SER A 204 2.46 -13.30 -18.41
N ASP A 205 3.03 -12.59 -17.45
CA ASP A 205 3.94 -13.15 -16.45
C ASP A 205 3.18 -13.65 -15.21
N GLU A 206 3.07 -14.97 -15.06
CA GLU A 206 2.44 -15.60 -13.89
C GLU A 206 3.24 -15.43 -12.59
N GLU A 207 4.57 -15.34 -12.68
CA GLU A 207 5.49 -15.25 -11.54
C GLU A 207 5.96 -13.81 -11.26
N ASN A 208 5.16 -12.84 -11.69
CA ASN A 208 5.54 -11.43 -11.65
C ASN A 208 5.94 -10.97 -10.24
N VAL A 209 7.18 -10.52 -10.12
CA VAL A 209 7.81 -10.13 -8.84
C VAL A 209 7.01 -9.06 -8.07
N ILE A 210 6.30 -8.18 -8.78
CA ILE A 210 5.52 -7.10 -8.19
C ILE A 210 4.20 -7.65 -7.61
N LEU A 211 3.54 -8.59 -8.31
CA LEU A 211 2.37 -9.32 -7.78
C LEU A 211 2.76 -10.16 -6.56
N ARG A 212 3.87 -10.90 -6.63
CA ARG A 212 4.39 -11.71 -5.52
C ARG A 212 4.70 -10.88 -4.27
N TYR A 213 5.29 -9.70 -4.45
CA TYR A 213 5.46 -8.73 -3.36
C TYR A 213 4.13 -8.21 -2.82
N MET A 214 3.18 -7.83 -3.69
CA MET A 214 1.86 -7.34 -3.28
C MET A 214 1.10 -8.36 -2.44
N GLN A 215 1.10 -9.64 -2.86
CA GLN A 215 0.53 -10.75 -2.12
C GLN A 215 1.19 -10.90 -0.73
N ALA A 216 2.53 -10.91 -0.67
CA ALA A 216 3.26 -11.00 0.59
C ALA A 216 3.01 -9.80 1.53
N ALA A 217 2.91 -8.58 1.00
CA ALA A 217 2.58 -7.40 1.77
C ALA A 217 1.14 -7.46 2.32
N HIS A 218 0.18 -7.97 1.53
CA HIS A 218 -1.21 -8.16 1.97
C HIS A 218 -1.33 -9.19 3.11
N ASP A 219 -0.67 -10.34 2.98
CA ASP A 219 -0.62 -11.37 4.02
C ASP A 219 -0.07 -10.81 5.34
N SER A 220 1.02 -10.04 5.27
CA SER A 220 1.66 -9.44 6.44
C SER A 220 0.85 -8.28 7.04
N ALA A 221 0.07 -7.56 6.23
CA ALA A 221 -0.86 -6.53 6.67
C ALA A 221 -2.08 -7.07 7.43
N SER A 222 -2.45 -8.34 7.17
CA SER A 222 -3.69 -8.94 7.64
C SER A 222 -3.79 -8.91 9.17
N ALA A 223 -5.01 -8.71 9.69
CA ALA A 223 -5.28 -8.89 11.12
C ALA A 223 -5.18 -10.35 11.56
N GLU A 224 -5.24 -11.29 10.60
CA GLU A 224 -5.04 -12.73 10.81
C GLU A 224 -3.55 -13.07 11.05
N ASN A 225 -2.62 -12.19 10.66
CA ASN A 225 -1.19 -12.36 10.95
C ASN A 225 -0.90 -12.05 12.42
N LEU A 226 -0.50 -13.08 13.18
CA LEU A 226 -0.27 -13.01 14.62
C LEU A 226 0.80 -11.96 15.01
N ALA A 227 1.87 -11.80 14.24
CA ALA A 227 2.92 -10.83 14.54
C ALA A 227 2.40 -9.40 14.39
N THR A 228 1.63 -9.12 13.33
CA THR A 228 0.96 -7.83 13.10
C THR A 228 -0.12 -7.55 14.14
N GLY A 229 -0.92 -8.54 14.52
CA GLY A 229 -1.88 -8.42 15.61
C GLY A 229 -1.23 -8.07 16.96
N LEU A 230 -0.15 -8.76 17.32
CA LEU A 230 0.58 -8.53 18.56
C LEU A 230 1.29 -7.16 18.58
N ALA A 231 1.87 -6.69 17.47
CA ALA A 231 2.49 -5.37 17.43
C ALA A 231 1.48 -4.21 17.48
N ARG A 232 0.26 -4.41 16.95
CA ARG A 232 -0.85 -3.43 17.13
C ARG A 232 -1.28 -3.31 18.58
N LEU A 233 -1.36 -4.44 19.30
CA LEU A 233 -1.72 -4.47 20.72
C LEU A 233 -0.59 -3.96 21.64
N PHE A 234 0.65 -4.27 21.27
CA PHE A 234 1.86 -3.97 22.05
C PHE A 234 2.94 -3.32 21.16
N PRO A 235 2.82 -2.02 20.82
CA PRO A 235 3.76 -1.34 19.94
C PRO A 235 5.22 -1.40 20.39
N SER A 236 5.48 -1.55 21.70
CA SER A 236 6.83 -1.75 22.26
C SER A 236 7.49 -3.07 21.86
N LEU A 237 6.71 -4.10 21.53
CA LEU A 237 7.22 -5.41 21.08
C LEU A 237 7.54 -5.45 19.58
N THR A 238 7.14 -4.42 18.83
CA THR A 238 7.39 -4.25 17.38
C THR A 238 8.77 -4.73 16.93
N ASN A 239 9.85 -4.24 17.56
CA ASN A 239 11.22 -4.53 17.12
C ASN A 239 11.61 -6.01 17.36
N VAL A 240 11.00 -6.65 18.36
CA VAL A 240 11.20 -8.07 18.70
C VAL A 240 10.35 -8.97 17.80
N LEU A 241 9.19 -8.51 17.37
CA LEU A 241 8.30 -9.23 16.47
C LEU A 241 8.67 -9.05 14.99
N LYS A 242 9.33 -7.94 14.60
CA LYS A 242 9.75 -7.63 13.21
C LYS A 242 10.48 -8.81 12.52
N PRO A 243 11.35 -9.61 13.17
CA PRO A 243 11.99 -10.78 12.55
C PRO A 243 11.06 -11.92 12.11
N LEU A 244 9.84 -12.03 12.66
CA LEU A 244 8.90 -13.12 12.36
C LEU A 244 8.28 -13.02 10.96
N ASP A 245 8.20 -11.81 10.41
CA ASP A 245 7.68 -11.56 9.06
C ASP A 245 8.76 -11.78 7.98
N GLN A 246 9.16 -13.04 7.80
CA GLN A 246 10.22 -13.40 6.84
C GLN A 246 9.76 -13.28 5.39
N LYS A 247 8.49 -13.59 5.09
CA LYS A 247 7.93 -13.62 3.72
C LYS A 247 7.91 -12.22 3.10
N HIS A 248 7.33 -11.22 3.77
CA HIS A 248 7.32 -9.86 3.24
C HIS A 248 8.74 -9.28 3.19
N LYS A 249 9.59 -9.53 4.18
CA LYS A 249 11.00 -9.11 4.14
C LYS A 249 11.78 -9.67 2.96
N TYR A 250 11.53 -10.92 2.56
CA TYR A 250 12.13 -11.52 1.38
C TYR A 250 11.72 -10.76 0.12
N TRP A 251 10.42 -10.61 -0.12
CA TRP A 251 9.92 -9.93 -1.32
C TRP A 251 10.23 -8.43 -1.35
N ALA A 252 10.19 -7.72 -0.22
CA ALA A 252 10.56 -6.31 -0.13
C ALA A 252 12.05 -6.08 -0.45
N ARG A 253 12.94 -7.03 -0.10
CA ARG A 253 14.36 -6.98 -0.52
C ARG A 253 14.53 -7.21 -2.02
N ILE A 254 13.78 -8.15 -2.61
CA ILE A 254 13.83 -8.39 -4.06
C ILE A 254 13.28 -7.19 -4.81
N LEU A 255 12.08 -6.71 -4.47
CA LEU A 255 11.48 -5.56 -5.13
C LEU A 255 12.33 -4.30 -4.94
N SER A 256 12.97 -4.11 -3.77
CA SER A 256 13.91 -2.99 -3.59
C SER A 256 15.13 -3.08 -4.52
N LYS A 257 15.66 -4.27 -4.82
CA LYS A 257 16.71 -4.43 -5.85
C LYS A 257 16.18 -4.09 -7.25
N VAL A 258 14.98 -4.54 -7.59
CA VAL A 258 14.31 -4.21 -8.87
C VAL A 258 14.11 -2.69 -8.98
N ALA A 259 13.64 -2.04 -7.91
CA ALA A 259 13.46 -0.59 -7.83
C ALA A 259 14.78 0.18 -7.96
N THR A 260 15.87 -0.25 -7.31
CA THR A 260 17.20 0.34 -7.49
C THR A 260 17.68 0.23 -8.94
N ASN A 261 17.63 -0.97 -9.53
CA ASN A 261 18.03 -1.18 -10.93
C ASN A 261 17.17 -0.33 -11.89
N PHE A 262 15.87 -0.25 -11.65
CA PHE A 262 14.94 0.60 -12.40
C PHE A 262 15.29 2.09 -12.26
N VAL A 263 15.61 2.59 -11.06
CA VAL A 263 16.06 3.98 -10.83
C VAL A 263 17.32 4.26 -11.65
N HIS A 264 18.33 3.38 -11.64
CA HIS A 264 19.55 3.54 -12.43
C HIS A 264 19.28 3.58 -13.95
N LEU A 265 18.49 2.64 -14.47
CA LEU A 265 18.13 2.57 -15.89
C LEU A 265 17.34 3.80 -16.36
N THR A 266 16.45 4.31 -15.52
CA THR A 266 15.62 5.49 -15.84
C THR A 266 16.45 6.78 -15.78
N GLN A 267 17.40 6.85 -14.85
CA GLN A 267 18.32 7.98 -14.73
C GLN A 267 19.28 8.06 -15.92
N ALA A 268 19.78 6.91 -16.40
CA ALA A 268 20.59 6.83 -17.62
C ALA A 268 19.83 7.27 -18.88
N ASN A 269 18.51 7.02 -18.95
CA ASN A 269 17.63 7.34 -20.08
C ASN A 269 16.73 8.57 -19.80
N SER A 270 17.30 9.63 -19.23
CA SER A 270 16.57 10.81 -18.73
C SER A 270 15.61 11.47 -19.74
N HIS A 271 15.91 11.40 -21.05
CA HIS A 271 15.07 11.94 -22.12
C HIS A 271 13.75 11.19 -22.35
N ALA A 272 13.68 9.89 -22.02
CA ALA A 272 12.48 9.06 -22.16
C ALA A 272 11.76 8.81 -20.82
N CYS A 273 12.21 9.47 -19.76
CA CYS A 273 11.75 9.27 -18.40
C CYS A 273 10.30 9.77 -18.18
N CYS A 274 9.48 9.01 -17.46
CA CYS A 274 8.08 9.35 -17.19
C CYS A 274 7.94 10.61 -16.30
N PRO A 275 6.78 11.29 -16.26
CA PRO A 275 6.65 12.57 -15.57
C PRO A 275 6.95 12.54 -14.07
N VAL A 276 6.64 11.42 -13.39
CA VAL A 276 6.86 11.28 -11.94
C VAL A 276 8.33 11.09 -11.63
N MET A 277 9.01 10.19 -12.36
CA MET A 277 10.44 9.97 -12.19
C MET A 277 11.24 11.23 -12.57
N ARG A 278 10.90 11.93 -13.67
CA ARG A 278 11.52 13.24 -14.01
C ARG A 278 11.36 14.25 -12.87
N SER A 279 10.19 14.30 -12.24
CA SER A 279 9.94 15.20 -11.12
C SER A 279 10.71 14.81 -9.86
N LEU A 280 10.86 13.51 -9.57
CA LEU A 280 11.70 13.02 -8.47
C LEU A 280 13.18 13.35 -8.68
N PHE A 281 13.72 13.06 -9.87
CA PHE A 281 15.11 13.38 -10.23
C PHE A 281 15.38 14.90 -10.19
N ALA A 282 14.43 15.74 -10.60
CA ALA A 282 14.57 17.20 -10.50
C ALA A 282 14.64 17.74 -9.06
N HIS A 283 14.32 16.93 -8.04
CA HIS A 283 14.44 17.27 -6.61
C HIS A 283 15.58 16.51 -5.90
N SER A 284 16.30 15.64 -6.61
CA SER A 284 17.46 14.90 -6.10
C SER A 284 18.77 15.65 -6.33
N SER A 285 19.84 15.20 -5.65
CA SER A 285 21.17 15.79 -5.82
C SER A 285 21.70 15.61 -7.22
N PRO A 286 22.53 16.54 -7.74
CA PRO A 286 23.46 16.22 -8.80
C PRO A 286 24.20 14.94 -8.39
N TYR A 287 23.93 13.88 -9.13
CA TYR A 287 24.66 12.63 -9.00
C TYR A 287 26.10 12.90 -9.46
N PRO A 288 27.13 12.28 -8.87
CA PRO A 288 28.41 12.18 -9.56
C PRO A 288 28.14 11.50 -10.90
N ASP A 289 28.28 12.26 -11.98
CA ASP A 289 28.05 11.78 -13.34
C ASP A 289 29.10 10.72 -13.63
N ILE A 290 28.70 9.44 -13.56
CA ILE A 290 29.63 8.30 -13.51
C ILE A 290 30.49 8.27 -14.79
N PHE A 291 29.95 8.77 -15.91
CA PHE A 291 30.67 8.93 -17.17
C PHE A 291 31.61 10.14 -17.19
N ALA A 292 31.34 11.21 -16.43
CA ALA A 292 32.30 12.32 -16.27
C ALA A 292 33.55 11.90 -15.47
N THR A 293 33.42 10.92 -14.56
CA THR A 293 34.58 10.25 -13.94
C THR A 293 35.36 9.35 -14.90
N MET A 294 34.73 8.82 -15.95
CA MET A 294 35.45 8.07 -17.00
C MET A 294 36.05 8.98 -18.09
N SER A 295 35.56 10.23 -18.23
CA SER A 295 36.10 11.20 -19.19
C SER A 295 37.35 11.94 -18.72
N LYS A 296 37.75 11.78 -17.45
CA LYS A 296 39.03 12.28 -16.91
C LYS A 296 40.01 11.12 -16.79
N GLY A 297 40.77 10.89 -17.85
CA GLY A 297 41.66 9.74 -17.95
C GLY A 297 42.80 9.76 -16.94
N GLU A 298 42.85 8.73 -16.11
CA GLU A 298 44.11 8.20 -15.61
C GLU A 298 44.45 6.96 -16.44
N GLN A 299 45.57 7.00 -17.16
CA GLN A 299 46.06 5.84 -17.91
C GLN A 299 46.58 4.79 -16.92
N VAL A 300 45.95 3.61 -16.91
CA VAL A 300 46.56 2.40 -16.36
C VAL A 300 47.09 1.59 -17.54
N VAL A 301 48.35 1.20 -17.45
CA VAL A 301 49.17 0.66 -18.55
C VAL A 301 48.69 -0.73 -19.00
N ASP A 302 48.76 -0.95 -20.30
CA ASP A 302 48.35 -2.19 -20.99
C ASP A 302 49.52 -3.19 -20.99
N GLU A 303 49.38 -4.33 -20.30
CA GLU A 303 50.26 -5.50 -20.46
C GLU A 303 49.44 -6.75 -20.79
N LYS A 304 49.56 -7.21 -22.04
CA LYS A 304 49.23 -8.59 -22.45
C LYS A 304 50.48 -9.46 -22.28
N PRO A 305 50.34 -10.76 -21.99
CA PRO A 305 50.40 -11.69 -23.12
C PRO A 305 49.56 -12.98 -23.04
N GLN A 306 49.13 -13.40 -24.24
CA GLN A 306 49.09 -14.78 -24.78
C GLN A 306 48.22 -15.89 -24.13
N PHE A 307 47.30 -16.41 -24.95
CA PHE A 307 46.80 -17.78 -24.88
C PHE A 307 47.59 -18.69 -25.83
N SER A 308 47.78 -19.95 -25.45
CA SER A 308 47.95 -21.07 -26.40
C SER A 308 47.05 -22.24 -26.00
N SER A 309 46.63 -23.00 -27.00
CA SER A 309 45.62 -24.04 -26.93
C SER A 309 46.21 -25.46 -26.88
N ALA A 310 45.59 -26.37 -26.13
CA ALA A 310 45.36 -27.76 -26.56
C ALA A 310 44.36 -28.47 -25.63
N GLU A 311 43.54 -29.36 -26.19
CA GLU A 311 42.59 -30.23 -25.50
C GLU A 311 43.28 -31.55 -25.06
N SER A 312 42.74 -32.27 -24.06
CA SER A 312 42.29 -33.69 -24.22
C SER A 312 41.96 -34.46 -22.91
N SER A 313 40.89 -35.26 -23.02
CA SER A 313 40.63 -36.60 -22.45
C SER A 313 40.74 -36.96 -20.95
N ASP A 314 39.58 -37.34 -20.40
CA ASP A 314 39.22 -38.63 -19.78
C ASP A 314 39.58 -39.09 -18.34
N ASP A 315 38.52 -39.69 -17.76
CA ASP A 315 38.41 -40.93 -16.96
C ASP A 315 38.73 -41.07 -15.44
N THR A 316 37.61 -41.12 -14.70
CA THR A 316 37.16 -42.21 -13.78
C THR A 316 37.69 -42.44 -12.35
N HIS A 317 36.69 -42.79 -11.51
CA HIS A 317 36.69 -43.71 -10.35
C HIS A 317 37.39 -43.30 -9.02
N ARG A 318 37.09 -43.89 -7.85
CA ARG A 318 35.84 -44.38 -7.18
C ARG A 318 36.24 -44.88 -5.75
N LYS A 319 35.32 -44.81 -4.77
CA LYS A 319 35.37 -45.38 -3.38
C LYS A 319 36.25 -44.58 -2.39
N GLY A 320 35.94 -44.42 -1.10
CA GLY A 320 34.71 -44.73 -0.33
C GLY A 320 34.97 -45.44 1.01
N LYS A 321 34.46 -44.89 2.14
CA LYS A 321 34.07 -45.59 3.39
C LYS A 321 33.44 -44.64 4.44
N GLU A 322 32.49 -45.15 5.22
CA GLU A 322 31.92 -44.52 6.44
C GLU A 322 32.97 -44.51 7.59
N GLU A 323 32.89 -43.77 8.70
CA GLU A 323 31.77 -43.24 9.53
C GLU A 323 32.15 -41.84 10.12
N GLN A 324 31.38 -41.09 10.93
CA GLN A 324 30.10 -41.32 11.66
C GLN A 324 29.28 -39.99 11.80
N VAL A 325 28.34 -39.90 12.76
CA VAL A 325 27.25 -38.90 12.87
C VAL A 325 27.52 -37.71 13.81
N SER A 326 27.11 -36.50 13.41
CA SER A 326 26.59 -35.47 14.34
C SER A 326 25.47 -34.64 13.67
N PRO A 327 24.44 -34.16 14.40
CA PRO A 327 23.19 -33.68 13.78
C PRO A 327 23.25 -32.20 13.40
N GLN A 328 23.58 -31.88 12.14
CA GLN A 328 23.50 -30.50 11.63
C GLN A 328 23.05 -30.37 10.16
N GLU A 329 22.56 -31.44 9.54
CA GLU A 329 22.07 -31.43 8.15
C GLU A 329 20.64 -31.99 8.06
N ASP A 330 19.65 -31.10 8.15
CA ASP A 330 18.25 -31.40 7.80
C ASP A 330 17.55 -30.13 7.28
N MET A 331 18.21 -29.46 6.32
CA MET A 331 17.70 -28.22 5.69
C MET A 331 18.02 -28.11 4.19
N ASN A 332 18.63 -29.14 3.59
CA ASN A 332 19.00 -29.17 2.16
C ASN A 332 18.23 -30.21 1.32
N GLU A 333 17.51 -31.16 1.92
CA GLU A 333 16.67 -32.12 1.17
C GLU A 333 15.24 -31.62 0.94
N MET A 334 15.09 -30.47 0.26
CA MET A 334 13.79 -30.10 -0.33
C MET A 334 13.90 -29.33 -1.66
N MET A 335 14.89 -29.64 -2.49
CA MET A 335 15.13 -28.97 -3.78
C MET A 335 15.60 -29.90 -4.91
N ILE A 336 14.84 -30.97 -5.23
CA ILE A 336 14.89 -31.59 -6.57
C ILE A 336 13.48 -31.94 -7.08
N HIS A 337 12.95 -31.11 -7.96
CA HIS A 337 12.07 -31.52 -9.05
C HIS A 337 12.55 -30.79 -10.32
N PRO A 338 13.04 -31.50 -11.35
CA PRO A 338 13.50 -30.87 -12.59
C PRO A 338 12.33 -30.55 -13.54
N GLU A 339 12.58 -29.63 -14.48
CA GLU A 339 11.72 -29.21 -15.62
C GLU A 339 10.98 -27.86 -15.57
N VAL A 340 11.43 -26.89 -14.75
CA VAL A 340 11.13 -25.47 -15.01
C VAL A 340 12.20 -24.87 -15.92
N LYS A 341 11.85 -24.53 -17.17
CA LYS A 341 12.72 -23.75 -18.07
C LYS A 341 12.95 -22.36 -17.47
N ARG A 342 14.21 -22.01 -17.18
CA ARG A 342 14.59 -20.73 -16.57
C ARG A 342 14.53 -19.58 -17.60
N PRO A 343 13.91 -18.43 -17.28
CA PRO A 343 13.96 -17.24 -18.13
C PRO A 343 15.36 -16.61 -18.19
N GLU A 344 15.70 -16.02 -19.34
CA GLU A 344 17.04 -15.47 -19.67
C GLU A 344 17.52 -14.37 -18.71
N VAL A 345 16.60 -13.67 -18.04
CA VAL A 345 16.88 -12.60 -17.06
C VAL A 345 17.79 -13.07 -15.92
N PHE A 346 17.77 -14.35 -15.56
CA PHE A 346 18.62 -14.91 -14.51
C PHE A 346 20.10 -15.02 -14.91
N GLN A 347 20.42 -15.27 -16.19
CA GLN A 347 21.79 -15.49 -16.64
C GLN A 347 22.64 -14.22 -16.59
N ALA A 348 22.04 -13.05 -16.86
CA ALA A 348 22.70 -11.75 -16.71
C ALA A 348 23.02 -11.41 -15.24
N SER A 349 22.19 -11.84 -14.31
CA SER A 349 22.34 -11.58 -12.87
C SER A 349 23.52 -12.35 -12.24
N GLU A 350 23.67 -13.64 -12.54
CA GLU A 350 24.69 -14.49 -11.91
C GLU A 350 26.12 -14.19 -12.40
N SER A 351 26.28 -13.79 -13.67
CA SER A 351 27.54 -13.32 -14.24
C SER A 351 28.14 -12.12 -13.48
N LEU A 352 27.28 -11.29 -12.90
CA LEU A 352 27.68 -10.16 -12.05
C LEU A 352 27.85 -10.56 -10.58
N HIS A 353 27.02 -11.48 -10.07
CA HIS A 353 27.08 -11.92 -8.67
C HIS A 353 28.40 -12.62 -8.32
N SER A 354 28.93 -13.45 -9.21
CA SER A 354 30.25 -14.10 -9.04
C SER A 354 31.45 -13.15 -9.04
N LYS A 355 31.27 -11.93 -9.57
CA LYS A 355 32.29 -10.87 -9.55
C LYS A 355 32.25 -10.05 -8.27
N ILE A 356 31.05 -9.76 -7.75
CA ILE A 356 30.85 -8.96 -6.53
C ILE A 356 31.24 -9.72 -5.26
N THR A 357 30.95 -11.03 -5.17
CA THR A 357 31.28 -11.83 -3.97
C THR A 357 32.77 -11.98 -3.70
N LYS A 358 33.65 -11.67 -4.66
CA LYS A 358 35.10 -11.62 -4.45
C LYS A 358 35.60 -10.28 -3.86
N THR A 359 34.75 -9.26 -3.76
CA THR A 359 35.16 -7.90 -3.33
C THR A 359 34.65 -7.53 -1.93
N GLU A 360 33.55 -8.12 -1.44
CA GLU A 360 32.90 -7.70 -0.18
C GLU A 360 33.50 -8.30 1.11
N SER A 361 34.56 -9.11 1.04
CA SER A 361 35.12 -9.83 2.20
C SER A 361 35.91 -8.98 3.22
N SER A 362 35.96 -7.64 3.09
CA SER A 362 36.89 -6.80 3.85
C SER A 362 36.29 -5.72 4.77
N HIS A 363 34.98 -5.40 4.72
CA HIS A 363 34.42 -4.23 5.42
C HIS A 363 33.24 -4.56 6.36
N ARG A 364 33.55 -4.77 7.65
CA ARG A 364 32.58 -4.93 8.75
C ARG A 364 31.97 -3.56 9.11
N ARG A 365 30.64 -3.41 9.01
CA ARG A 365 29.91 -2.19 9.40
C ARG A 365 29.48 -2.21 10.87
N GLU A 366 29.68 -1.11 11.58
CA GLU A 366 29.14 -0.86 12.92
C GLU A 366 27.73 -0.22 12.89
N PRO A 367 26.93 -0.32 13.97
CA PRO A 367 25.56 0.21 14.01
C PRO A 367 25.51 1.73 14.27
N VAL A 368 24.90 2.47 13.34
CA VAL A 368 24.72 3.93 13.43
C VAL A 368 23.72 4.30 14.53
N LYS A 369 24.16 5.12 15.49
CA LYS A 369 23.29 5.73 16.52
C LYS A 369 22.50 6.90 15.94
N SER A 370 21.29 7.09 16.47
CA SER A 370 20.38 8.21 16.16
C SER A 370 21.07 9.58 16.23
N ALA A 371 21.19 10.26 15.09
CA ALA A 371 21.69 11.63 14.99
C ALA A 371 20.58 12.59 14.57
N THR A 372 19.88 13.15 15.56
CA THR A 372 19.13 14.40 15.39
C THR A 372 20.12 15.57 15.46
N SER A 373 20.45 16.17 14.32
CA SER A 373 21.08 17.49 14.25
C SER A 373 20.22 18.44 13.42
N ALA A 374 20.15 19.70 13.86
CA ALA A 374 19.22 20.68 13.35
C ALA A 374 19.68 21.29 12.02
N ILE A 375 18.74 21.52 11.11
CA ILE A 375 18.94 22.43 9.96
C ILE A 375 18.13 23.70 10.24
N SER A 376 18.79 24.70 10.82
CA SER A 376 18.29 26.07 10.91
C SER A 376 18.49 26.77 9.56
N GLY A 377 17.44 27.44 9.07
CA GLY A 377 17.32 27.77 7.65
C GLY A 377 18.31 28.79 7.07
N GLN A 378 18.59 28.61 5.78
CA GLN A 378 18.62 29.67 4.77
C GLN A 378 18.07 29.08 3.46
N GLY A 379 17.48 29.93 2.61
CA GLY A 379 16.83 29.48 1.38
C GLY A 379 17.76 29.51 0.18
N SER A 380 18.05 28.34 -0.38
CA SER A 380 18.53 28.16 -1.77
C SER A 380 18.22 26.73 -2.23
N ASN A 381 18.34 26.46 -3.53
CA ASN A 381 18.04 25.15 -4.15
C ASN A 381 19.08 24.07 -3.77
N SER A 382 19.12 23.66 -2.50
CA SER A 382 19.80 22.45 -2.09
C SER A 382 18.93 21.22 -2.39
N PRO A 383 19.47 20.19 -3.04
CA PRO A 383 18.73 18.99 -3.34
C PRO A 383 18.31 18.24 -2.07
N VAL A 384 17.11 17.67 -2.07
CA VAL A 384 16.53 17.05 -0.87
C VAL A 384 16.73 15.53 -0.85
N PHE A 385 16.72 14.88 -2.01
CA PHE A 385 16.78 13.42 -2.09
C PHE A 385 18.15 12.91 -2.50
N ASN A 386 18.62 11.90 -1.76
CA ASN A 386 19.62 10.97 -2.25
C ASN A 386 18.96 9.84 -3.06
N GLU A 387 19.76 8.95 -3.64
CA GLU A 387 19.28 7.78 -4.39
C GLU A 387 18.26 6.93 -3.62
N GLN A 388 18.56 6.61 -2.35
CA GLN A 388 17.70 5.78 -1.51
C GLN A 388 16.35 6.44 -1.25
N ASP A 389 16.30 7.77 -1.10
CA ASP A 389 15.03 8.50 -0.99
C ASP A 389 14.17 8.36 -2.26
N ILE A 390 14.77 8.25 -3.45
CA ILE A 390 14.06 7.97 -4.71
C ILE A 390 13.57 6.52 -4.75
N VAL A 391 14.43 5.55 -4.40
CA VAL A 391 14.06 4.13 -4.31
C VAL A 391 12.90 3.93 -3.33
N ASP A 392 12.94 4.59 -2.17
CA ASP A 392 11.86 4.57 -1.18
C ASP A 392 10.57 5.24 -1.70
N GLN A 393 10.66 6.23 -2.62
CA GLN A 393 9.48 6.76 -3.32
C GLN A 393 8.92 5.75 -4.33
N VAL A 394 9.76 5.06 -5.10
CA VAL A 394 9.32 4.04 -6.06
C VAL A 394 8.62 2.88 -5.34
N MET A 395 9.22 2.38 -4.26
CA MET A 395 8.60 1.36 -3.38
C MET A 395 7.25 1.84 -2.84
N GLY A 396 7.19 3.05 -2.28
CA GLY A 396 5.94 3.59 -1.74
C GLY A 396 4.87 3.90 -2.80
N LEU A 397 5.25 4.24 -4.03
CA LEU A 397 4.31 4.45 -5.14
C LEU A 397 3.71 3.11 -5.63
N LEU A 398 4.51 2.05 -5.67
CA LEU A 398 4.03 0.69 -5.92
C LEU A 398 3.04 0.27 -4.81
N ALA A 399 3.45 0.31 -3.54
CA ALA A 399 2.59 -0.08 -2.42
C ALA A 399 1.28 0.72 -2.33
N ALA A 400 1.33 2.04 -2.59
CA ALA A 400 0.15 2.91 -2.55
C ALA A 400 -0.78 2.79 -3.77
N GLY A 401 -0.25 2.40 -4.93
CA GLY A 401 -0.98 2.38 -6.19
C GLY A 401 -1.69 1.05 -6.47
N LEU A 402 -1.02 -0.07 -6.21
CA LEU A 402 -1.41 -1.40 -6.69
C LEU A 402 -2.75 -1.90 -6.10
N GLY A 403 -2.79 -2.14 -4.79
CA GLY A 403 -4.00 -2.66 -4.13
C GLY A 403 -5.23 -1.75 -4.32
N PRO A 404 -5.15 -0.43 -4.04
CA PRO A 404 -6.31 0.43 -4.10
C PRO A 404 -6.94 0.61 -5.48
N LEU A 405 -6.13 0.66 -6.55
CA LEU A 405 -6.62 0.83 -7.92
C LEU A 405 -7.30 -0.46 -8.42
N ALA A 406 -6.67 -1.62 -8.21
CA ALA A 406 -7.22 -2.92 -8.54
C ALA A 406 -8.60 -3.12 -7.88
N VAL A 407 -8.66 -2.98 -6.56
CA VAL A 407 -9.86 -3.21 -5.76
C VAL A 407 -10.98 -2.20 -6.09
N ALA A 408 -10.63 -0.93 -6.35
CA ALA A 408 -11.62 0.06 -6.78
C ALA A 408 -12.25 -0.30 -8.13
N MET A 409 -11.47 -0.75 -9.11
CA MET A 409 -12.02 -1.20 -10.40
C MET A 409 -12.83 -2.48 -10.28
N THR A 410 -12.42 -3.44 -9.43
CA THR A 410 -13.23 -4.61 -9.10
C THR A 410 -14.62 -4.21 -8.61
N PHE A 411 -14.71 -3.23 -7.69
CA PHE A 411 -16.01 -2.74 -7.21
C PHE A 411 -16.81 -2.00 -8.27
N VAL A 412 -16.17 -1.22 -9.16
CA VAL A 412 -16.87 -0.58 -10.30
C VAL A 412 -17.45 -1.63 -11.25
N ILE A 413 -16.68 -2.67 -11.61
CA ILE A 413 -17.15 -3.77 -12.47
C ILE A 413 -18.27 -4.57 -11.79
N TYR A 414 -18.15 -4.86 -10.49
CA TYR A 414 -19.22 -5.46 -9.70
C TYR A 414 -20.51 -4.64 -9.75
N CYS A 415 -20.42 -3.31 -9.55
CA CYS A 415 -21.59 -2.44 -9.62
C CYS A 415 -22.21 -2.43 -11.03
N LEU A 416 -21.42 -2.50 -12.11
CA LEU A 416 -21.95 -2.59 -13.48
C LEU A 416 -22.76 -3.87 -13.67
N ALA A 417 -22.27 -5.00 -13.19
CA ALA A 417 -22.98 -6.29 -13.28
C ALA A 417 -24.27 -6.32 -12.44
N VAL A 418 -24.28 -5.69 -11.26
CA VAL A 418 -25.41 -5.74 -10.33
C VAL A 418 -26.49 -4.68 -10.62
N HIS A 419 -26.12 -3.56 -11.25
CA HIS A 419 -27.01 -2.46 -11.62
C HIS A 419 -27.10 -2.32 -13.14
N GLU A 420 -27.79 -3.28 -13.76
CA GLU A 420 -27.94 -3.41 -15.22
C GLU A 420 -28.59 -2.16 -15.85
N ASP A 421 -29.54 -1.54 -15.15
CA ASP A 421 -30.22 -0.30 -15.53
C ASP A 421 -29.29 0.93 -15.56
N GLU A 422 -28.42 1.05 -14.56
CA GLU A 422 -27.39 2.09 -14.52
C GLU A 422 -26.23 1.78 -15.49
N GLN A 423 -25.93 0.49 -15.77
CA GLN A 423 -25.00 0.10 -16.84
C GLN A 423 -25.51 0.56 -18.21
N GLU A 424 -26.78 0.32 -18.54
CA GLU A 424 -27.42 0.81 -19.77
C GLU A 424 -27.43 2.34 -19.85
N ARG A 425 -27.67 3.02 -18.73
CA ARG A 425 -27.64 4.47 -18.63
C ARG A 425 -26.25 5.05 -18.92
N VAL A 426 -25.20 4.42 -18.39
CA VAL A 426 -23.81 4.78 -18.68
C VAL A 426 -23.46 4.46 -20.13
N CYS A 427 -23.90 3.32 -20.69
CA CYS A 427 -23.70 2.99 -22.10
C CYS A 427 -24.32 4.02 -23.04
N ARG A 428 -25.52 4.55 -22.72
CA ARG A 428 -26.15 5.63 -23.49
C ARG A 428 -25.32 6.92 -23.44
N GLU A 429 -24.87 7.36 -22.26
CA GLU A 429 -23.98 8.55 -22.16
C GLU A 429 -22.68 8.36 -22.94
N ILE A 430 -22.12 7.16 -22.97
CA ILE A 430 -20.91 6.84 -23.76
C ILE A 430 -21.20 7.00 -25.27
N ASN A 431 -22.27 6.39 -25.77
CA ASN A 431 -22.64 6.43 -27.18
C ASN A 431 -23.05 7.84 -27.65
N ASP A 432 -23.68 8.65 -26.79
CA ASP A 432 -24.06 10.04 -27.07
C ASP A 432 -22.84 10.99 -27.13
N ILE A 433 -21.73 10.62 -26.49
CA ILE A 433 -20.53 11.47 -26.39
C ILE A 433 -19.45 11.07 -27.39
N ILE A 434 -19.22 9.77 -27.58
CA ILE A 434 -18.14 9.22 -28.39
C ILE A 434 -18.66 8.90 -29.80
N LEU A 435 -18.24 9.70 -30.78
CA LEU A 435 -18.64 9.54 -32.18
C LEU A 435 -17.74 8.58 -32.98
N ASN A 436 -16.59 8.18 -32.42
CA ASN A 436 -15.64 7.24 -33.03
C ASN A 436 -15.33 6.11 -32.03
N THR A 437 -15.60 4.86 -32.42
CA THR A 437 -15.47 3.67 -31.55
C THR A 437 -14.04 3.39 -31.11
N ASP A 438 -13.06 3.72 -31.94
CA ASP A 438 -11.75 3.07 -31.86
C ASP A 438 -10.83 3.75 -30.83
N THR A 439 -11.00 5.05 -30.61
CA THR A 439 -10.20 5.83 -29.66
C THR A 439 -11.07 6.75 -28.80
N VAL A 440 -10.65 6.98 -27.56
CA VAL A 440 -11.37 7.81 -26.59
C VAL A 440 -10.47 8.98 -26.20
N SER A 441 -10.90 10.23 -26.40
CA SER A 441 -10.12 11.39 -26.00
C SER A 441 -10.32 11.78 -24.52
N LEU A 442 -9.35 12.50 -23.96
CA LEU A 442 -9.46 13.01 -22.59
C LEU A 442 -10.57 14.07 -22.43
N GLU A 443 -10.94 14.79 -23.49
CA GLU A 443 -12.01 15.79 -23.43
C GLU A 443 -13.41 15.14 -23.44
N GLU A 444 -13.59 14.04 -24.18
CA GLU A 444 -14.80 13.21 -24.10
C GLU A 444 -14.95 12.60 -22.70
N LEU A 445 -13.87 12.04 -22.13
CA LEU A 445 -13.88 11.52 -20.76
C LEU A 445 -14.26 12.58 -19.72
N LYS A 446 -13.90 13.86 -19.90
CA LYS A 446 -14.32 14.93 -18.97
C LYS A 446 -15.82 15.23 -19.06
N ARG A 447 -16.43 15.09 -20.24
CA ARG A 447 -17.86 15.33 -20.50
C ARG A 447 -18.77 14.28 -19.87
N MET A 448 -18.34 13.03 -19.77
CA MET A 448 -19.13 11.93 -19.17
C MET A 448 -19.36 12.18 -17.68
N LYS A 449 -20.52 12.71 -17.30
CA LYS A 449 -20.83 13.05 -15.90
C LYS A 449 -21.69 11.99 -15.23
N GLY A 450 -22.50 11.24 -15.96
CA GLY A 450 -23.18 10.03 -15.48
C GLY A 450 -22.18 8.98 -15.01
N LEU A 451 -21.21 8.63 -15.86
CA LEU A 451 -20.12 7.71 -15.51
C LEU A 451 -19.33 8.15 -14.28
N GLU A 452 -19.01 9.45 -14.17
CA GLU A 452 -18.31 10.02 -13.01
C GLU A 452 -19.11 9.84 -11.72
N ARG A 453 -20.43 10.07 -11.78
CA ARG A 453 -21.36 9.83 -10.67
C ARG A 453 -21.50 8.34 -10.33
N PHE A 454 -21.54 7.46 -11.32
CA PHE A 454 -21.59 6.00 -11.14
C PHE A 454 -20.36 5.46 -10.41
N ILE A 455 -19.17 5.90 -10.83
CA ILE A 455 -17.89 5.53 -10.18
C ILE A 455 -17.86 6.08 -8.74
N PHE A 456 -18.33 7.30 -8.51
CA PHE A 456 -18.41 7.86 -7.15
C PHE A 456 -19.39 7.10 -6.26
N GLU A 457 -20.54 6.66 -6.76
CA GLU A 457 -21.47 5.84 -5.97
C GLU A 457 -20.91 4.45 -5.67
N SER A 458 -20.20 3.84 -6.62
CA SER A 458 -19.45 2.60 -6.41
C SER A 458 -18.42 2.76 -5.26
N MET A 459 -17.67 3.86 -5.24
CA MET A 459 -16.72 4.18 -4.16
C MET A 459 -17.39 4.56 -2.83
N ARG A 460 -18.63 5.07 -2.84
CA ARG A 460 -19.38 5.37 -1.61
C ARG A 460 -19.88 4.08 -0.95
N MET A 461 -20.41 3.16 -1.76
CA MET A 461 -20.87 1.84 -1.32
C MET A 461 -19.69 0.96 -0.87
N PHE A 462 -18.58 0.99 -1.61
CA PHE A 462 -17.39 0.20 -1.37
C PHE A 462 -16.14 1.10 -1.16
N PRO A 463 -16.02 1.76 0.02
CA PRO A 463 -14.91 2.66 0.31
C PRO A 463 -13.62 1.88 0.60
N VAL A 464 -12.82 1.64 -0.44
CA VAL A 464 -11.52 0.93 -0.41
C VAL A 464 -10.62 1.39 0.75
N ALA A 465 -10.57 2.69 1.01
CA ALA A 465 -10.00 3.25 2.24
C ALA A 465 -11.14 3.85 3.09
N PRO A 466 -11.72 3.11 4.06
CA PRO A 466 -12.90 3.56 4.81
C PRO A 466 -12.62 4.67 5.83
N GLY A 467 -11.37 5.12 5.94
CA GLY A 467 -10.98 6.27 6.76
C GLY A 467 -9.52 6.63 6.61
N VAL A 468 -9.13 7.76 7.19
CA VAL A 468 -7.74 8.25 7.24
C VAL A 468 -7.33 8.52 8.68
N SER A 469 -6.11 8.12 9.04
CA SER A 469 -5.55 8.35 10.37
C SER A 469 -4.57 9.53 10.38
N ARG A 470 -4.55 10.30 11.46
CA ARG A 470 -3.58 11.35 11.78
C ARG A 470 -3.11 11.21 13.23
N GLU A 471 -1.96 11.79 13.52
CA GLU A 471 -1.47 11.96 14.88
C GLU A 471 -1.55 13.44 15.27
N CYS A 472 -2.04 13.73 16.47
CA CYS A 472 -2.02 15.07 17.04
C CYS A 472 -0.59 15.42 17.45
N VAL A 473 0.06 16.39 16.81
CA VAL A 473 1.48 16.72 17.09
C VAL A 473 1.66 17.68 18.27
N GLU A 474 0.62 18.43 18.61
CA GLU A 474 0.57 19.45 19.67
C GLU A 474 -0.83 19.49 20.29
N ASP A 475 -0.93 19.68 21.61
CA ASP A 475 -2.19 19.85 22.33
C ASP A 475 -3.03 20.99 21.72
N CYS A 476 -4.30 20.73 21.44
CA CYS A 476 -5.21 21.72 20.88
C CYS A 476 -6.68 21.46 21.26
N VAL A 477 -7.53 22.47 21.04
CA VAL A 477 -8.99 22.35 21.17
C VAL A 477 -9.63 22.65 19.82
N ILE A 478 -10.53 21.78 19.36
CA ILE A 478 -11.25 21.91 18.09
C ILE A 478 -12.72 21.58 18.35
N SER A 479 -13.62 22.50 17.98
CA SER A 479 -15.07 22.35 18.18
C SER A 479 -15.44 21.90 19.61
N GLY A 480 -14.77 22.46 20.62
CA GLY A 480 -14.98 22.13 22.04
C GLY A 480 -14.19 20.92 22.57
N HIS A 481 -13.76 20.00 21.70
CA HIS A 481 -13.04 18.79 22.11
C HIS A 481 -11.53 19.03 22.26
N LYS A 482 -10.95 18.52 23.35
CA LYS A 482 -9.50 18.58 23.59
C LYS A 482 -8.80 17.39 22.94
N PHE A 483 -7.78 17.69 22.13
CA PHE A 483 -6.86 16.73 21.55
C PHE A 483 -5.48 16.90 22.21
N ILE A 484 -4.86 15.80 22.63
CA ILE A 484 -3.54 15.80 23.27
C ILE A 484 -2.47 15.26 22.32
N ARG A 485 -1.23 15.72 22.48
CA ARG A 485 -0.08 15.27 21.69
C ARG A 485 0.09 13.74 21.73
N GLY A 486 0.39 13.15 20.58
CA GLY A 486 0.53 11.70 20.37
C GLY A 486 -0.80 10.96 20.18
N MET A 487 -1.95 11.60 20.40
CA MET A 487 -3.25 10.96 20.23
C MET A 487 -3.55 10.69 18.75
N VAL A 488 -3.94 9.46 18.43
CA VAL A 488 -4.37 9.08 17.07
C VAL A 488 -5.81 9.49 16.85
N VAL A 489 -6.05 10.15 15.72
CA VAL A 489 -7.39 10.52 15.25
C VAL A 489 -7.68 9.81 13.92
N ARG A 490 -8.74 9.01 13.90
CA ARG A 490 -9.24 8.29 12.73
C ARG A 490 -10.50 8.97 12.20
N VAL A 491 -10.40 9.61 11.04
CA VAL A 491 -11.55 10.17 10.33
C VAL A 491 -12.14 9.08 9.46
N MET A 492 -13.33 8.58 9.82
CA MET A 492 -13.95 7.40 9.20
C MET A 492 -15.02 7.78 8.18
N SER A 493 -14.59 8.15 6.98
CA SER A 493 -15.48 8.52 5.86
C SER A 493 -16.44 7.40 5.47
N GLY A 494 -16.03 6.13 5.54
CA GLY A 494 -16.91 4.99 5.28
C GLY A 494 -18.10 4.89 6.25
N VAL A 495 -17.99 5.45 7.46
CA VAL A 495 -19.12 5.57 8.39
C VAL A 495 -19.97 6.78 8.04
N MET A 496 -19.36 7.92 7.65
CA MET A 496 -20.08 9.08 7.15
C MET A 496 -20.95 8.73 5.93
N TYR A 497 -20.46 7.85 5.06
CA TYR A 497 -21.17 7.33 3.88
C TYR A 497 -22.39 6.46 4.22
N ARG A 498 -22.53 6.05 5.49
CA ARG A 498 -23.58 5.18 6.03
C ARG A 498 -24.46 5.89 7.06
N GLN A 499 -24.51 7.22 7.00
CA GLN A 499 -25.33 8.09 7.84
C GLN A 499 -26.33 8.84 6.97
N GLU A 500 -27.62 8.71 7.28
CA GLU A 500 -28.74 9.30 6.54
C GLU A 500 -28.64 10.84 6.45
N GLU A 501 -28.12 11.49 7.49
CA GLU A 501 -27.87 12.94 7.53
C GLU A 501 -26.79 13.43 6.54
N ASN A 502 -25.98 12.51 6.01
CA ASN A 502 -24.92 12.82 5.05
C ASN A 502 -25.29 12.42 3.62
N PHE A 503 -26.01 11.30 3.46
CA PHE A 503 -26.42 10.73 2.19
C PHE A 503 -27.81 10.10 2.36
N VAL A 504 -28.83 10.69 1.73
CA VAL A 504 -30.23 10.24 1.84
C VAL A 504 -30.40 8.87 1.17
N GLU A 505 -31.13 7.96 1.81
CA GLU A 505 -31.25 6.55 1.41
C GLU A 505 -29.88 5.90 1.14
N PHE A 506 -28.92 6.03 2.07
CA PHE A 506 -27.52 5.62 1.86
C PHE A 506 -27.32 4.14 1.49
N GLN A 507 -28.31 3.28 1.72
CA GLN A 507 -28.27 1.86 1.39
C GLN A 507 -28.56 1.58 -0.09
N LYS A 508 -29.24 2.49 -0.79
CA LYS A 508 -29.52 2.38 -2.22
C LYS A 508 -28.33 2.87 -3.03
N PHE A 509 -27.97 2.09 -4.05
CA PHE A 509 -27.08 2.54 -5.12
C PHE A 509 -27.85 3.56 -5.98
N ASN A 510 -27.46 4.83 -5.89
CA ASN A 510 -28.07 5.93 -6.65
C ASN A 510 -26.98 6.92 -7.09
N PRO A 511 -26.44 6.81 -8.31
CA PRO A 511 -25.45 7.74 -8.85
C PRO A 511 -25.90 9.20 -8.82
N ASP A 512 -27.19 9.46 -9.02
CA ASP A 512 -27.70 10.82 -9.12
C ASP A 512 -27.66 11.62 -7.83
N ARG A 513 -27.40 11.00 -6.66
CA ARG A 513 -27.13 11.73 -5.42
C ARG A 513 -25.98 12.73 -5.55
N PHE A 514 -25.00 12.43 -6.40
CA PHE A 514 -23.86 13.30 -6.67
C PHE A 514 -24.20 14.55 -7.50
N LYS A 515 -25.47 14.78 -7.87
CA LYS A 515 -25.94 16.05 -8.43
C LYS A 515 -26.03 17.16 -7.38
N GLN A 516 -26.49 16.86 -6.16
CA GLN A 516 -26.66 17.85 -5.07
C GLN A 516 -27.02 17.27 -3.68
N ASP A 517 -27.22 15.96 -3.54
CA ASP A 517 -27.95 15.32 -2.42
C ASP A 517 -27.01 14.70 -1.36
N TYR A 518 -25.97 15.45 -0.96
CA TYR A 518 -25.08 15.02 0.12
C TYR A 518 -24.51 16.17 0.94
N LYS A 519 -24.30 15.92 2.23
CA LYS A 519 -23.82 16.94 3.18
C LYS A 519 -22.39 17.38 2.83
N LYS A 520 -22.16 18.69 2.95
CA LYS A 520 -20.86 19.32 2.66
C LYS A 520 -19.74 18.64 3.48
N HIS A 521 -18.59 18.44 2.84
CA HIS A 521 -17.42 17.74 3.40
C HIS A 521 -17.61 16.24 3.72
N ALA A 522 -18.81 15.65 3.60
CA ALA A 522 -19.00 14.22 3.87
C ALA A 522 -18.28 13.36 2.82
N TRP A 523 -18.30 13.78 1.55
CA TRP A 523 -17.64 13.09 0.43
C TRP A 523 -16.12 13.32 0.41
N MET A 524 -15.32 12.26 0.63
CA MET A 524 -13.85 12.32 0.61
C MET A 524 -13.17 10.98 0.22
N PRO A 525 -13.47 10.40 -0.97
CA PRO A 525 -13.00 9.05 -1.36
C PRO A 525 -11.46 8.96 -1.45
N PHE A 526 -10.81 10.08 -1.75
CA PHE A 526 -9.35 10.21 -1.81
C PHE A 526 -8.74 10.86 -0.56
N GLY A 527 -9.49 10.90 0.55
CA GLY A 527 -9.18 11.69 1.74
C GLY A 527 -9.31 13.20 1.49
N HIS A 528 -8.88 14.01 2.46
CA HIS A 528 -9.07 15.46 2.44
C HIS A 528 -7.81 16.24 2.88
N GLY A 529 -7.76 17.52 2.52
CA GLY A 529 -6.69 18.45 2.89
C GLY A 529 -5.32 18.18 2.24
N PRO A 530 -4.24 18.77 2.78
CA PRO A 530 -2.89 18.67 2.20
C PRO A 530 -2.33 17.25 2.06
N ARG A 531 -2.84 16.28 2.85
CA ARG A 531 -2.52 14.85 2.76
C ARG A 531 -3.53 14.00 1.98
N LYS A 532 -4.43 14.59 1.17
CA LYS A 532 -5.27 13.83 0.22
C LYS A 532 -4.42 13.01 -0.77
N CYS A 533 -5.01 12.03 -1.45
CA CYS A 533 -4.31 11.26 -2.49
C CYS A 533 -3.63 12.20 -3.51
N VAL A 534 -2.41 11.85 -3.93
CA VAL A 534 -1.67 12.62 -4.95
C VAL A 534 -2.09 12.23 -6.37
N ALA A 535 -2.60 11.01 -6.54
CA ALA A 535 -3.02 10.42 -7.81
C ALA A 535 -4.55 10.48 -8.02
N ASP A 536 -5.30 11.33 -7.30
CA ASP A 536 -6.78 11.38 -7.37
C ASP A 536 -7.30 11.60 -8.80
N ARG A 537 -6.68 12.51 -9.54
CA ARG A 537 -6.98 12.80 -10.95
C ARG A 537 -6.55 11.66 -11.90
N LEU A 538 -5.41 11.03 -11.65
CA LEU A 538 -4.92 9.90 -12.45
C LEU A 538 -5.85 8.69 -12.28
N ALA A 539 -6.14 8.31 -11.03
CA ALA A 539 -7.08 7.24 -10.72
C ALA A 539 -8.46 7.49 -11.34
N THR A 540 -9.02 8.71 -11.20
CA THR A 540 -10.31 9.06 -11.82
C THR A 540 -10.27 8.93 -13.35
N MET A 541 -9.16 9.31 -14.01
CA MET A 541 -8.98 9.14 -15.45
C MET A 541 -8.93 7.66 -15.84
N VAL A 542 -8.14 6.84 -15.13
CA VAL A 542 -8.02 5.39 -15.35
C VAL A 542 -9.38 4.71 -15.18
N PHE A 543 -10.10 5.01 -14.09
CA PHE A 543 -11.41 4.42 -13.81
C PHE A 543 -12.42 4.72 -14.92
N LYS A 544 -12.46 5.96 -15.42
CA LYS A 544 -13.38 6.36 -16.50
C LYS A 544 -12.97 5.71 -17.82
N LEU A 545 -11.70 5.81 -18.23
CA LEU A 545 -11.22 5.22 -19.48
C LEU A 545 -11.44 3.70 -19.51
N CYS A 546 -11.03 2.99 -18.46
CA CYS A 546 -11.20 1.54 -18.36
C CYS A 546 -12.68 1.14 -18.44
N THR A 547 -13.57 1.83 -17.71
CA THR A 547 -15.01 1.56 -17.76
C THR A 547 -15.59 1.82 -19.15
N VAL A 548 -15.19 2.91 -19.82
CA VAL A 548 -15.63 3.22 -21.19
C VAL A 548 -15.22 2.12 -22.16
N ARG A 549 -13.94 1.75 -22.18
CA ARG A 549 -13.41 0.73 -23.11
C ARG A 549 -14.06 -0.63 -22.87
N ILE A 550 -14.25 -1.03 -21.61
CA ILE A 550 -15.00 -2.24 -21.26
C ILE A 550 -16.43 -2.16 -21.81
N LEU A 551 -17.16 -1.07 -21.57
CA LEU A 551 -18.56 -0.94 -22.01
C LEU A 551 -18.73 -0.70 -23.51
N GLN A 552 -17.69 -0.29 -24.25
CA GLN A 552 -17.72 -0.25 -25.71
C GLN A 552 -17.70 -1.67 -26.30
N ARG A 553 -16.85 -2.57 -25.78
CA ARG A 553 -16.62 -3.92 -26.34
C ARG A 553 -17.50 -5.00 -25.69
N PHE A 554 -17.90 -4.82 -24.43
CA PHE A 554 -18.58 -5.83 -23.63
C PHE A 554 -19.85 -5.33 -22.94
N GLN A 555 -20.78 -6.26 -22.71
CA GLN A 555 -21.77 -6.18 -21.63
C GLN A 555 -21.20 -6.89 -20.39
N VAL A 556 -21.33 -6.28 -19.23
CA VAL A 556 -20.85 -6.83 -17.95
C VAL A 556 -22.01 -7.52 -17.24
N CYS A 557 -21.90 -8.83 -17.02
CA CYS A 557 -22.98 -9.68 -16.55
C CYS A 557 -22.64 -10.42 -15.26
N ARG A 558 -23.67 -10.72 -14.47
CA ARG A 558 -23.56 -11.60 -13.31
C ARG A 558 -23.36 -13.05 -13.75
N THR A 559 -22.73 -13.84 -12.89
CA THR A 559 -22.68 -15.30 -12.95
C THR A 559 -23.58 -15.89 -11.88
N THR A 560 -23.78 -17.21 -11.87
CA THR A 560 -24.40 -17.91 -10.73
C THR A 560 -23.54 -17.89 -9.45
N SER A 561 -22.27 -17.50 -9.56
CA SER A 561 -21.31 -17.36 -8.46
C SER A 561 -21.00 -15.90 -8.07
N THR A 562 -21.66 -14.90 -8.67
CA THR A 562 -21.56 -13.51 -8.24
C THR A 562 -22.30 -13.31 -6.91
N GLN A 563 -21.58 -13.03 -5.83
CA GLN A 563 -22.18 -12.83 -4.51
C GLN A 563 -23.02 -11.54 -4.45
N ILE A 564 -24.28 -11.63 -4.02
CA ILE A 564 -25.17 -10.49 -3.77
C ILE A 564 -25.95 -10.75 -2.47
N PRO A 565 -25.74 -9.95 -1.39
CA PRO A 565 -24.73 -8.90 -1.24
C PRO A 565 -23.30 -9.48 -1.17
N LEU A 566 -22.33 -8.74 -1.69
CA LEU A 566 -20.91 -9.09 -1.66
C LEU A 566 -20.37 -9.16 -0.22
N GLN A 567 -19.69 -10.26 0.12
CA GLN A 567 -18.99 -10.38 1.40
C GLN A 567 -17.67 -9.60 1.35
N LEU A 568 -17.36 -8.87 2.42
CA LEU A 568 -16.21 -7.95 2.49
C LEU A 568 -15.24 -8.32 3.61
N ALA A 569 -13.95 -8.05 3.38
CA ALA A 569 -12.89 -8.13 4.37
C ALA A 569 -12.15 -6.78 4.46
N LEU A 570 -11.51 -6.50 5.60
CA LEU A 570 -10.68 -5.31 5.79
C LEU A 570 -9.21 -5.75 5.94
N ARG A 571 -8.47 -5.77 4.83
CA ARG A 571 -7.09 -6.27 4.71
C ARG A 571 -6.28 -5.41 3.74
N PRO A 572 -5.30 -4.60 4.21
CA PRO A 572 -5.57 -3.41 5.04
C PRO A 572 -6.58 -2.41 4.42
N PHE A 573 -6.99 -2.62 3.17
CA PHE A 573 -8.08 -1.93 2.47
C PHE A 573 -9.38 -2.73 2.56
N LEU A 574 -10.52 -2.11 2.26
CA LEU A 574 -11.79 -2.81 2.09
C LEU A 574 -11.75 -3.60 0.78
N VAL A 575 -11.82 -4.92 0.84
CA VAL A 575 -11.72 -5.84 -0.30
C VAL A 575 -12.89 -6.82 -0.33
N PRO A 576 -13.25 -7.40 -1.50
CA PRO A 576 -14.07 -8.61 -1.56
C PRO A 576 -13.43 -9.73 -0.74
N ARG A 577 -14.20 -10.45 0.07
CA ARG A 577 -13.66 -11.50 0.96
C ARG A 577 -13.10 -12.69 0.18
N ASP A 578 -13.87 -13.14 -0.81
CA ASP A 578 -13.64 -14.35 -1.60
C ASP A 578 -13.46 -14.01 -3.10
N GLY A 579 -13.08 -12.77 -3.39
CA GLY A 579 -12.99 -12.20 -4.74
C GLY A 579 -14.36 -11.92 -5.39
N VAL A 580 -14.37 -11.69 -6.71
CA VAL A 580 -15.59 -11.41 -7.48
C VAL A 580 -15.57 -12.13 -8.83
N ASN A 581 -16.53 -13.05 -9.02
CA ASN A 581 -16.78 -13.68 -10.32
C ASN A 581 -17.73 -12.83 -11.17
N ILE A 582 -17.32 -12.52 -12.40
CA ILE A 582 -18.08 -11.73 -13.39
C ILE A 582 -17.99 -12.43 -14.75
N LYS A 583 -19.07 -12.35 -15.54
CA LYS A 583 -19.09 -12.76 -16.95
C LYS A 583 -19.09 -11.53 -17.84
N PHE A 584 -18.27 -11.53 -18.87
CA PHE A 584 -18.31 -10.55 -19.94
C PHE A 584 -18.96 -11.20 -21.17
N VAL A 585 -19.68 -10.42 -21.97
CA VAL A 585 -20.31 -10.85 -23.23
C VAL A 585 -19.96 -9.82 -24.30
N LEU A 586 -19.51 -10.27 -25.47
CA LEU A 586 -19.18 -9.38 -26.59
C LEU A 586 -20.42 -8.67 -27.11
N LYS A 587 -20.35 -7.34 -27.27
CA LYS A 587 -21.41 -6.59 -27.95
C LYS A 587 -21.34 -6.83 -29.47
N GLY A 588 -22.50 -7.04 -30.10
CA GLY A 588 -22.61 -7.19 -31.56
C GLY A 588 -22.29 -8.60 -32.12
N LYS A 589 -22.25 -9.64 -31.27
CA LYS A 589 -22.33 -11.04 -31.71
C LYS A 589 -23.56 -11.71 -31.11
N GLU A 590 -24.69 -11.57 -31.80
CA GLU A 590 -25.81 -12.52 -31.76
C GLU A 590 -25.59 -13.61 -32.83
#